data_AF-A0A9D0IH84-F1
#
_entry.id   AF-A0A9D0IH84-F1
#
_cell.length_a   1.000
_cell.length_b   1.000
_cell.length_c   1.000
_cell.angle_alpha   90.00
_cell.angle_beta   90.00
_cell.angle_gamma   90.00
#
_symmetry.space_group_name_H-M   'P 1'
#
loop_
_entity.id
_entity.type
_entity.pdbx_description
1 polymer ?
#
loop_
_entity_poly.entity_id
_entity_poly.type
_entity_poly.pdbx_seq_one_letter_code
_entity_poly.pdbx_strand_id
1 'polypeptide(L)'
;MFHHCRKYLIALTAGSACWLLAPLPALATGILPQSDPNAALVNAGRRIFFNETFDGNGRTCGTCHPATNNFTIDPKFIATLPADDPLFVAERPEPNPLSEHFENPRLMRGAGLIQENTNGFDALETDFTMRSVPHLNALRVSLLAPTGGNDGTTLPPDQRTGWSGDGAPVAPDAPLAPHGTLRDFSLGAIIQHLTKTLRREPGVDFRLPTDYELDALEAYMLSLGRQEEYDDFHTIRMKDPRAERGRLNYLGVGVAGTLNCNACHFNGGANTDPDFDFPATVTPPAFELSNRSFAPRVEELVDQPGDVIDSSGNPFDDGFGHGSSLFNVPTVIEAADSGPFFHANQVDTVEGLVAFYSSQRHLRNGEVLPPIVGLNGAQVANVGAFMRVLNADENVRSAIALIGQAEQIYKRHDRKTNLRIAVSEIEDALEVLQGGNLHYSDAVPALKKARRLARHPVTMSRAKRLLATVRPMLIERSH
;
A
#
# COMPACT_ATOMS: atom_id res chain seq x y z
N MET A 1 72.91 9.21 5.86
CA MET A 1 71.59 9.81 5.55
C MET A 1 70.86 8.85 4.63
N PHE A 2 70.03 7.99 5.21
CA PHE A 2 69.22 6.97 4.51
C PHE A 2 67.75 7.34 4.66
N HIS A 3 66.99 7.44 3.56
CA HIS A 3 65.58 7.03 3.35
C HIS A 3 65.08 7.67 2.04
N HIS A 4 64.95 6.89 0.97
CA HIS A 4 63.74 6.19 0.52
C HIS A 4 62.63 7.11 -0.03
N CYS A 5 62.68 7.33 -1.35
CA CYS A 5 61.57 7.84 -2.15
C CYS A 5 61.01 6.66 -2.96
N ARG A 6 59.84 6.14 -2.58
CA ARG A 6 59.13 5.05 -3.27
C ARG A 6 58.35 5.62 -4.45
N LYS A 7 58.71 5.21 -5.67
CA LYS A 7 57.93 5.40 -6.89
C LYS A 7 56.75 4.41 -6.88
N TYR A 8 55.52 4.90 -6.99
CA TYR A 8 54.36 4.06 -7.30
C TYR A 8 54.26 3.90 -8.81
N LEU A 9 54.36 2.64 -9.25
CA LEU A 9 54.13 2.18 -10.61
C LEU A 9 52.61 1.93 -10.73
N ILE A 10 51.91 2.70 -11.56
CA ILE A 10 50.50 2.45 -11.90
C ILE A 10 50.49 1.35 -12.96
N ALA A 11 50.13 0.14 -12.56
CA ALA A 11 49.80 -0.95 -13.48
C ALA A 11 48.34 -0.80 -13.90
N LEU A 12 48.12 -0.42 -15.17
CA LEU A 12 46.81 -0.52 -15.83
C LEU A 12 46.47 -2.00 -16.01
N THR A 13 45.57 -2.51 -15.18
CA THR A 13 44.88 -3.77 -15.44
C THR A 13 43.52 -3.45 -16.04
N ALA A 14 43.32 -3.90 -17.28
CA ALA A 14 42.05 -3.80 -17.99
C ALA A 14 41.03 -4.75 -17.35
N GLY A 15 40.31 -4.26 -16.34
CA GLY A 15 39.11 -4.92 -15.82
C GLY A 15 37.93 -4.59 -16.73
N SER A 16 37.49 -5.56 -17.52
CA SER A 16 36.19 -5.49 -18.20
C SER A 16 35.10 -5.45 -17.15
N ALA A 17 34.55 -4.26 -16.89
CA ALA A 17 33.36 -4.08 -16.08
C ALA A 17 32.17 -4.66 -16.85
N CYS A 18 31.82 -5.91 -16.53
CA CYS A 18 30.54 -6.49 -16.86
C CYS A 18 29.51 -5.74 -16.00
N TRP A 19 28.93 -4.68 -16.56
CA TRP A 19 27.74 -4.06 -16.01
C TRP A 19 26.63 -5.10 -16.08
N LEU A 20 26.39 -5.81 -14.97
CA LEU A 20 25.11 -6.45 -14.73
C LEU A 20 24.07 -5.35 -14.84
N LEU A 21 23.35 -5.32 -15.95
CA LEU A 21 22.16 -4.50 -16.13
C LEU A 21 21.23 -4.85 -14.97
N ALA A 22 21.14 -3.97 -13.98
CA ALA A 22 20.03 -4.03 -13.04
C ALA A 22 18.75 -4.08 -13.89
N PRO A 23 17.86 -5.05 -13.67
CA PRO A 23 16.63 -5.14 -14.45
C PRO A 23 15.92 -3.78 -14.34
N LEU A 24 15.55 -3.22 -15.49
CA LEU A 24 14.76 -1.99 -15.55
C LEU A 24 13.53 -2.14 -14.63
N PRO A 25 13.14 -1.08 -13.90
CA PRO A 25 11.99 -1.14 -13.01
C PRO A 25 10.75 -1.60 -13.80
N ALA A 26 10.21 -2.76 -13.43
CA ALA A 26 9.01 -3.31 -14.04
C ALA A 26 7.79 -2.66 -13.37
N LEU A 27 7.23 -1.64 -14.01
CA LEU A 27 6.01 -0.96 -13.56
C LEU A 27 4.78 -1.73 -14.05
N ALA A 28 4.40 -2.84 -13.44
CA ALA A 28 3.39 -3.75 -13.98
C ALA A 28 2.03 -3.72 -13.28
N THR A 29 1.51 -2.53 -12.98
CA THR A 29 0.10 -2.38 -12.57
C THR A 29 -0.85 -3.07 -13.58
N GLY A 30 -0.48 -3.07 -14.87
CA GLY A 30 -1.17 -3.76 -15.97
C GLY A 30 -0.45 -5.02 -16.48
N ILE A 31 -0.65 -5.35 -17.75
CA ILE A 31 0.05 -6.41 -18.46
C ILE A 31 1.35 -5.84 -19.05
N LEU A 32 2.47 -6.53 -18.83
CA LEU A 32 3.75 -6.16 -19.43
C LEU A 32 3.83 -6.63 -20.90
N PRO A 33 4.39 -5.81 -21.81
CA PRO A 33 4.66 -6.25 -23.17
C PRO A 33 5.72 -7.34 -23.18
N GLN A 34 5.67 -8.25 -24.16
CA GLN A 34 6.62 -9.38 -24.27
C GLN A 34 8.08 -8.97 -24.44
N SER A 35 8.34 -7.71 -24.83
CA SER A 35 9.67 -7.13 -24.92
C SER A 35 10.31 -6.85 -23.56
N ASP A 36 9.54 -6.81 -22.48
CA ASP A 36 10.06 -6.63 -21.12
C ASP A 36 10.69 -7.95 -20.63
N PRO A 37 11.93 -7.93 -20.10
CA PRO A 37 12.62 -9.15 -19.68
C PRO A 37 11.90 -9.91 -18.55
N ASN A 38 11.11 -9.22 -17.74
CA ASN A 38 10.37 -9.82 -16.62
C ASN A 38 8.92 -10.19 -16.99
N ALA A 39 8.49 -9.91 -18.23
CA ALA A 39 7.10 -10.05 -18.66
C ALA A 39 6.53 -11.45 -18.42
N ALA A 40 7.32 -12.50 -18.62
CA ALA A 40 6.82 -13.87 -18.51
C ALA A 40 6.36 -14.20 -17.09
N LEU A 41 7.20 -13.94 -16.09
CA LEU A 41 6.90 -14.25 -14.69
C LEU A 41 5.85 -13.30 -14.12
N VAL A 42 5.98 -12.00 -14.36
CA VAL A 42 5.04 -10.98 -13.87
C VAL A 42 3.63 -11.17 -14.46
N ASN A 43 3.51 -11.44 -15.76
CA ASN A 43 2.20 -11.70 -16.36
C ASN A 43 1.61 -13.06 -15.94
N ALA A 44 2.47 -14.04 -15.58
CA ALA A 44 2.00 -15.27 -14.95
C ALA A 44 1.41 -14.99 -13.56
N GLY A 45 2.12 -14.21 -12.75
CA GLY A 45 1.67 -13.78 -11.42
C GLY A 45 0.36 -13.02 -11.49
N ARG A 46 0.25 -12.04 -12.39
CA ARG A 46 -1.00 -11.31 -12.63
C ARG A 46 -2.17 -12.23 -12.95
N ARG A 47 -1.96 -13.22 -13.82
CA ARG A 47 -3.01 -14.18 -14.20
C ARG A 47 -3.44 -15.01 -12.99
N ILE A 48 -2.50 -15.48 -12.18
CA ILE A 48 -2.80 -16.23 -10.95
C ILE A 48 -3.58 -15.32 -9.99
N PHE A 49 -3.08 -14.11 -9.74
CA PHE A 49 -3.67 -13.12 -8.83
C PHE A 49 -5.17 -12.84 -9.11
N PHE A 50 -5.55 -12.71 -10.39
CA PHE A 50 -6.93 -12.37 -10.76
C PHE A 50 -7.82 -13.56 -11.15
N ASN A 51 -7.25 -14.72 -11.49
CA ASN A 51 -8.03 -15.83 -12.06
C ASN A 51 -7.89 -17.15 -11.30
N GLU A 52 -6.86 -17.33 -10.48
CA GLU A 52 -6.67 -18.57 -9.73
C GLU A 52 -7.49 -18.52 -8.43
N THR A 53 -8.28 -19.56 -8.22
CA THR A 53 -9.14 -19.74 -7.04
C THR A 53 -8.57 -20.75 -6.06
N PHE A 54 -7.49 -21.43 -6.46
CA PHE A 54 -6.84 -22.50 -5.72
C PHE A 54 -7.84 -23.59 -5.30
N ASP A 55 -8.72 -23.98 -6.22
CA ASP A 55 -9.82 -24.93 -5.97
C ASP A 55 -10.67 -24.57 -4.73
N GLY A 56 -10.74 -23.28 -4.41
CA GLY A 56 -11.36 -22.74 -3.21
C GLY A 56 -12.83 -22.36 -3.38
N ASN A 57 -13.25 -21.35 -2.62
CA ASN A 57 -14.63 -20.85 -2.54
C ASN A 57 -15.04 -19.93 -3.71
N GLY A 58 -14.12 -19.68 -4.64
CA GLY A 58 -14.29 -18.84 -5.83
C GLY A 58 -13.70 -17.43 -5.70
N ARG A 59 -13.24 -17.01 -4.52
CA ARG A 59 -12.43 -15.79 -4.36
C ARG A 59 -11.08 -15.95 -5.08
N THR A 60 -10.51 -14.82 -5.51
CA THR A 60 -9.11 -14.70 -5.95
C THR A 60 -8.47 -13.57 -5.15
N CYS A 61 -7.15 -13.37 -5.25
CA CYS A 61 -6.50 -12.21 -4.63
C CYS A 61 -7.16 -10.89 -5.13
N GLY A 62 -7.54 -10.87 -6.41
CA GLY A 62 -8.23 -9.74 -7.04
C GLY A 62 -9.64 -9.45 -6.54
N THR A 63 -10.27 -10.32 -5.74
CA THR A 63 -11.56 -10.05 -5.10
C THR A 63 -11.44 -8.94 -4.05
N CYS A 64 -10.39 -8.96 -3.24
CA CYS A 64 -10.12 -7.95 -2.22
C CYS A 64 -9.09 -6.90 -2.69
N HIS A 65 -8.30 -7.21 -3.73
CA HIS A 65 -7.30 -6.31 -4.30
C HIS A 65 -7.58 -5.99 -5.78
N PRO A 66 -8.70 -5.34 -6.11
CA PRO A 66 -9.05 -4.98 -7.47
C PRO A 66 -8.08 -3.94 -8.07
N ALA A 67 -7.53 -4.22 -9.25
CA ALA A 67 -6.60 -3.32 -9.95
C ALA A 67 -7.21 -1.97 -10.41
N THR A 68 -8.51 -1.75 -10.23
CA THR A 68 -9.20 -0.49 -10.57
C THR A 68 -9.81 0.19 -9.36
N ASN A 69 -9.36 -0.19 -8.16
CA ASN A 69 -9.66 0.49 -6.91
C ASN A 69 -8.41 0.43 -6.02
N ASN A 70 -7.26 0.81 -6.59
CA ASN A 70 -5.98 0.89 -5.90
C ASN A 70 -5.52 -0.39 -5.19
N PHE A 71 -5.96 -1.56 -5.65
CA PHE A 71 -5.69 -2.84 -4.99
C PHE A 71 -6.18 -2.88 -3.54
N THR A 72 -7.29 -2.20 -3.26
CA THR A 72 -8.01 -2.21 -1.98
C THR A 72 -9.52 -2.22 -2.23
N ILE A 73 -10.31 -2.39 -1.18
CA ILE A 73 -11.76 -2.28 -1.19
C ILE A 73 -12.20 -1.26 -0.14
N ASP A 74 -13.28 -0.57 -0.48
CA ASP A 74 -13.95 0.39 0.38
C ASP A 74 -15.47 0.24 0.20
N PRO A 75 -16.31 0.81 1.09
CA PRO A 75 -17.76 0.71 0.97
C PRO A 75 -18.32 1.18 -0.38
N LYS A 76 -17.72 2.20 -1.01
CA LYS A 76 -18.15 2.73 -2.31
C LYS A 76 -17.87 1.70 -3.41
N PHE A 77 -16.71 1.04 -3.43
CA PHE A 77 -16.41 -0.04 -4.36
C PHE A 77 -17.31 -1.26 -4.15
N ILE A 78 -17.44 -1.72 -2.90
CA ILE A 78 -18.24 -2.91 -2.54
C ILE A 78 -19.70 -2.74 -2.96
N ALA A 79 -20.25 -1.54 -2.85
CA ALA A 79 -21.61 -1.22 -3.29
C ALA A 79 -21.83 -1.34 -4.81
N THR A 80 -20.77 -1.41 -5.62
CA THR A 80 -20.85 -1.61 -7.07
C THR A 80 -20.86 -3.08 -7.51
N LEU A 81 -20.49 -4.00 -6.61
CA LEU A 81 -20.36 -5.41 -6.92
C LEU A 81 -21.72 -6.09 -7.03
N PRO A 82 -21.88 -7.08 -7.93
CA PRO A 82 -23.11 -7.84 -8.03
C PRO A 82 -23.29 -8.75 -6.80
N ALA A 83 -24.53 -9.12 -6.48
CA ALA A 83 -24.82 -9.92 -5.28
C ALA A 83 -24.20 -11.34 -5.30
N ASP A 84 -23.83 -11.86 -6.47
CA ASP A 84 -23.16 -13.14 -6.65
C ASP A 84 -21.62 -13.04 -6.70
N ASP A 85 -21.06 -11.85 -6.47
CA ASP A 85 -19.61 -11.65 -6.42
C ASP A 85 -18.96 -12.56 -5.35
N PRO A 86 -17.80 -13.18 -5.62
CA PRO A 86 -17.09 -14.01 -4.65
C PRO A 86 -16.74 -13.30 -3.33
N LEU A 87 -16.71 -11.96 -3.28
CA LEU A 87 -16.58 -11.23 -2.02
C LEU A 87 -17.70 -11.60 -1.04
N PHE A 88 -18.91 -11.87 -1.54
CA PHE A 88 -20.10 -12.15 -0.73
C PHE A 88 -20.33 -13.65 -0.47
N VAL A 89 -19.27 -14.47 -0.49
CA VAL A 89 -19.39 -15.92 -0.30
C VAL A 89 -20.02 -16.32 1.05
N ALA A 90 -19.81 -15.54 2.11
CA ALA A 90 -20.45 -15.72 3.41
C ALA A 90 -21.98 -15.46 3.38
N GLU A 91 -22.46 -14.65 2.43
CA GLU A 91 -23.87 -14.29 2.31
C GLU A 91 -24.68 -15.29 1.46
N ARG A 92 -24.04 -16.35 0.95
CA ARG A 92 -24.71 -17.32 0.07
C ARG A 92 -25.81 -18.10 0.82
N PRO A 93 -26.90 -18.50 0.14
CA PRO A 93 -27.98 -19.26 0.76
C PRO A 93 -27.54 -20.57 1.40
N GLU A 94 -28.22 -20.96 2.48
CA GLU A 94 -27.96 -22.19 3.22
C GLU A 94 -28.26 -23.48 2.41
N PRO A 95 -27.51 -24.58 2.62
CA PRO A 95 -26.42 -24.72 3.58
C PRO A 95 -25.12 -24.03 3.10
N ASN A 96 -24.57 -23.15 3.93
CA ASN A 96 -23.33 -22.43 3.65
C ASN A 96 -22.32 -22.64 4.79
N PRO A 97 -21.26 -23.44 4.59
CA PRO A 97 -20.26 -23.69 5.64
C PRO A 97 -19.39 -22.47 6.00
N LEU A 98 -19.64 -21.31 5.39
CA LEU A 98 -18.95 -20.04 5.61
C LEU A 98 -19.90 -18.92 6.06
N SER A 99 -21.15 -19.22 6.43
CA SER A 99 -22.12 -18.18 6.83
C SER A 99 -21.88 -17.61 8.23
N GLU A 100 -21.12 -18.31 9.06
CA GLU A 100 -20.74 -17.89 10.41
C GLU A 100 -19.21 -17.89 10.53
N HIS A 101 -18.65 -16.92 11.24
CA HIS A 101 -17.21 -16.83 11.61
C HIS A 101 -16.18 -16.85 10.48
N PHE A 102 -16.61 -16.71 9.22
CA PHE A 102 -15.71 -16.50 8.08
C PHE A 102 -15.57 -15.02 7.71
N GLU A 103 -16.66 -14.27 7.80
CA GLU A 103 -16.74 -12.84 7.48
C GLU A 103 -17.85 -12.20 8.32
N ASN A 104 -17.78 -10.88 8.53
CA ASN A 104 -18.92 -10.10 9.04
C ASN A 104 -19.53 -9.24 7.91
N PRO A 105 -20.63 -9.69 7.26
CA PRO A 105 -21.23 -8.96 6.14
C PRO A 105 -21.60 -7.51 6.44
N ARG A 106 -21.96 -7.18 7.68
CA ARG A 106 -22.33 -5.80 8.06
C ARG A 106 -21.11 -4.89 8.05
N LEU A 107 -19.99 -5.34 8.60
CA LEU A 107 -18.73 -4.58 8.64
C LEU A 107 -18.05 -4.55 7.27
N MET A 108 -18.06 -5.66 6.53
CA MET A 108 -17.57 -5.70 5.15
C MET A 108 -18.33 -4.70 4.26
N ARG A 109 -19.67 -4.70 4.27
CA ARG A 109 -20.44 -3.77 3.44
C ARG A 109 -20.41 -2.32 3.95
N GLY A 110 -20.49 -2.13 5.27
CA GLY A 110 -20.65 -0.82 5.88
C GLY A 110 -19.33 -0.05 6.07
N ALA A 111 -18.23 -0.75 6.34
CA ALA A 111 -16.93 -0.16 6.63
C ALA A 111 -15.79 -0.69 5.74
N GLY A 112 -16.04 -1.64 4.83
CA GLY A 112 -14.98 -2.21 3.99
C GLY A 112 -13.96 -3.03 4.78
N LEU A 113 -14.39 -3.62 5.90
CA LEU A 113 -13.54 -4.42 6.77
C LEU A 113 -13.69 -5.91 6.49
N ILE A 114 -12.57 -6.62 6.45
CA ILE A 114 -12.49 -8.06 6.29
C ILE A 114 -12.11 -8.68 7.63
N GLN A 115 -12.74 -9.80 7.96
CA GLN A 115 -12.38 -10.57 9.14
C GLN A 115 -11.02 -11.26 8.95
N GLU A 116 -10.11 -11.04 9.90
CA GLU A 116 -8.76 -11.60 9.91
C GLU A 116 -8.53 -12.45 11.16
N ASN A 117 -7.96 -13.65 11.01
CA ASN A 117 -7.61 -14.54 12.12
C ASN A 117 -6.09 -14.55 12.35
N THR A 118 -5.52 -13.37 12.62
CA THR A 118 -4.07 -13.11 12.69
C THR A 118 -3.33 -13.96 13.74
N ASN A 119 -4.04 -14.45 14.75
CA ASN A 119 -3.51 -15.26 15.83
C ASN A 119 -3.70 -16.78 15.65
N GLY A 120 -4.35 -17.20 14.56
CA GLY A 120 -4.65 -18.61 14.30
C GLY A 120 -6.15 -18.91 14.28
N PHE A 121 -6.48 -20.20 14.09
CA PHE A 121 -7.86 -20.64 13.81
C PHE A 121 -8.53 -21.39 14.97
N ASP A 122 -7.93 -21.39 16.16
CA ASP A 122 -8.38 -22.22 17.30
C ASP A 122 -9.68 -21.70 17.95
N ALA A 123 -9.99 -20.40 17.84
CA ALA A 123 -11.14 -19.76 18.47
C ALA A 123 -11.78 -18.70 17.56
N LEU A 124 -12.39 -19.12 16.46
CA LEU A 124 -12.92 -18.23 15.40
C LEU A 124 -14.02 -17.27 15.87
N GLU A 125 -14.69 -17.59 16.97
CA GLU A 125 -15.77 -16.81 17.56
C GLU A 125 -15.28 -15.61 18.38
N THR A 126 -14.04 -15.66 18.87
CA THR A 126 -13.50 -14.70 19.85
C THR A 126 -12.12 -14.17 19.52
N ASP A 127 -11.35 -14.87 18.69
CA ASP A 127 -9.99 -14.52 18.29
C ASP A 127 -9.96 -14.21 16.79
N PHE A 128 -10.41 -13.00 16.48
CA PHE A 128 -10.33 -12.39 15.17
C PHE A 128 -10.13 -10.88 15.32
N THR A 129 -9.84 -10.20 14.22
CA THR A 129 -9.87 -8.74 14.10
C THR A 129 -10.56 -8.35 12.80
N MET A 130 -11.06 -7.12 12.71
CA MET A 130 -11.67 -6.58 11.50
C MET A 130 -10.71 -5.55 10.91
N ARG A 131 -10.13 -5.84 9.74
CA ARG A 131 -9.12 -4.98 9.11
C ARG A 131 -9.55 -4.46 7.75
N SER A 132 -9.10 -3.26 7.44
CA SER A 132 -9.13 -2.75 6.07
C SER A 132 -8.14 -3.53 5.21
N VAL A 133 -8.40 -3.58 3.90
CA VAL A 133 -7.48 -4.23 2.97
C VAL A 133 -6.39 -3.22 2.57
N PRO A 134 -5.11 -3.41 2.93
CA PRO A 134 -4.08 -2.46 2.54
C PRO A 134 -3.85 -2.53 1.02
N HIS A 135 -3.56 -1.39 0.39
CA HIS A 135 -3.18 -1.38 -1.02
C HIS A 135 -1.87 -2.15 -1.24
N LEU A 136 -1.65 -2.68 -2.44
CA LEU A 136 -0.43 -3.43 -2.78
C LEU A 136 0.62 -2.63 -3.57
N ASN A 137 0.38 -1.33 -3.77
CA ASN A 137 1.32 -0.47 -4.48
C ASN A 137 2.60 -0.24 -3.68
N ALA A 138 3.74 -0.19 -4.40
CA ALA A 138 5.06 0.15 -3.86
C ALA A 138 5.62 -0.81 -2.77
N LEU A 139 5.17 -2.07 -2.75
CA LEU A 139 5.71 -3.08 -1.83
C LEU A 139 7.23 -3.26 -1.98
N ARG A 140 7.77 -3.13 -3.20
CA ARG A 140 9.23 -3.24 -3.45
C ARG A 140 10.07 -2.31 -2.58
N VAL A 141 9.54 -1.15 -2.21
CA VAL A 141 10.23 -0.14 -1.39
C VAL A 141 9.63 -0.02 0.01
N SER A 142 8.72 -0.90 0.41
CA SER A 142 7.98 -0.79 1.68
C SER A 142 8.13 -2.00 2.61
N LEU A 143 8.77 -3.08 2.17
CA LEU A 143 8.83 -4.35 2.92
C LEU A 143 10.03 -4.50 3.85
N LEU A 144 11.02 -3.60 3.79
CA LEU A 144 12.29 -3.78 4.50
C LEU A 144 12.09 -3.71 6.02
N ALA A 145 12.26 -4.83 6.71
CA ALA A 145 12.17 -4.88 8.17
C ALA A 145 13.44 -4.30 8.85
N PRO A 146 13.32 -3.77 10.08
CA PRO A 146 14.46 -3.29 10.85
C PRO A 146 15.43 -4.42 11.21
N THR A 147 16.73 -4.14 11.23
CA THR A 147 17.72 -5.12 11.66
C THR A 147 17.60 -5.40 13.15
N GLY A 148 17.75 -6.68 13.57
CA GLY A 148 17.88 -7.04 14.99
C GLY A 148 16.72 -6.67 15.92
N GLY A 149 15.50 -6.46 15.41
CA GLY A 149 14.36 -6.04 16.23
C GLY A 149 14.45 -4.58 16.69
N ASN A 150 15.18 -3.74 15.94
CA ASN A 150 15.39 -2.32 16.21
C ASN A 150 14.11 -1.46 16.09
N ASP A 151 12.93 -2.00 16.34
CA ASP A 151 11.68 -1.27 16.58
C ASP A 151 10.93 -1.78 17.83
N GLY A 152 11.61 -2.56 18.66
CA GLY A 152 11.04 -3.11 19.90
C GLY A 152 10.33 -4.46 19.71
N THR A 153 10.30 -5.00 18.49
CA THR A 153 9.77 -6.35 18.24
C THR A 153 10.76 -7.43 18.69
N THR A 154 10.28 -8.42 19.45
CA THR A 154 11.12 -9.52 19.97
C THR A 154 11.40 -10.60 18.93
N LEU A 155 10.51 -10.77 17.95
CA LEU A 155 10.63 -11.68 16.80
C LEU A 155 10.03 -10.95 15.58
N PRO A 156 10.76 -10.03 14.94
CA PRO A 156 10.24 -9.34 13.76
C PRO A 156 9.97 -10.33 12.63
N PRO A 157 8.89 -10.15 11.85
CA PRO A 157 8.77 -10.81 10.56
C PRO A 157 9.91 -10.36 9.64
N ASP A 158 10.37 -11.25 8.76
CA ASP A 158 11.44 -11.00 7.79
C ASP A 158 11.07 -9.86 6.82
N GLN A 159 9.78 -9.64 6.58
CA GLN A 159 9.26 -8.56 5.76
C GLN A 159 8.04 -7.88 6.41
N ARG A 160 7.89 -6.58 6.16
CA ARG A 160 6.80 -5.74 6.70
C ARG A 160 5.55 -5.83 5.81
N THR A 161 4.99 -7.03 5.72
CA THR A 161 3.80 -7.33 4.92
C THR A 161 2.51 -6.91 5.65
N GLY A 162 1.47 -6.52 4.90
CA GLY A 162 0.18 -6.13 5.48
C GLY A 162 0.28 -5.02 6.54
N TRP A 163 -0.69 -5.01 7.46
CA TRP A 163 -0.76 -4.00 8.51
C TRP A 163 0.25 -4.18 9.64
N SER A 164 0.73 -5.39 9.89
CA SER A 164 1.59 -5.68 11.04
C SER A 164 2.56 -6.86 10.81
N GLY A 165 2.52 -7.49 9.64
CA GLY A 165 3.37 -8.65 9.29
C GLY A 165 2.83 -10.00 9.79
N ASP A 166 1.59 -10.04 10.26
CA ASP A 166 0.90 -11.21 10.83
C ASP A 166 0.02 -11.96 9.82
N GLY A 167 -0.04 -11.55 8.56
CA GLY A 167 -0.97 -12.13 7.56
C GLY A 167 -0.68 -13.55 7.11
N ALA A 168 0.15 -14.30 7.85
CA ALA A 168 0.40 -15.72 7.66
C ALA A 168 0.31 -16.48 8.99
N PRO A 169 -0.87 -16.54 9.65
CA PRO A 169 -1.07 -17.45 10.76
C PRO A 169 -0.95 -18.87 10.21
N VAL A 170 0.14 -19.55 10.52
CA VAL A 170 0.26 -20.97 10.20
C VAL A 170 0.23 -21.77 11.48
N ALA A 171 -0.46 -22.90 11.42
CA ALA A 171 -0.40 -23.89 12.49
C ALA A 171 1.06 -24.36 12.68
N PRO A 172 1.49 -24.73 13.89
CA PRO A 172 2.85 -25.19 14.17
C PRO A 172 3.36 -26.34 13.29
N ASP A 173 2.47 -27.05 12.62
CA ASP A 173 2.70 -28.18 11.72
C ASP A 173 2.50 -27.87 10.22
N ALA A 174 2.30 -26.60 9.86
CA ALA A 174 2.12 -26.20 8.47
C ALA A 174 3.38 -26.44 7.61
N PRO A 175 3.24 -26.73 6.31
CA PRO A 175 4.36 -27.08 5.42
C PRO A 175 5.43 -25.99 5.26
N LEU A 176 5.11 -24.73 5.59
CA LEU A 176 6.03 -23.60 5.62
C LEU A 176 5.97 -22.95 7.01
N ALA A 177 7.13 -22.80 7.67
CA ALA A 177 7.23 -21.98 8.87
C ALA A 177 7.01 -20.51 8.47
N PRO A 178 6.20 -19.74 9.22
CA PRO A 178 5.87 -18.38 8.83
C PRO A 178 7.05 -17.48 9.19
N HIS A 179 7.83 -17.06 8.20
CA HIS A 179 8.90 -16.09 8.43
C HIS A 179 8.41 -14.66 8.18
N GLY A 180 7.15 -14.48 7.74
CA GLY A 180 6.55 -13.17 7.48
C GLY A 180 6.92 -12.59 6.12
N THR A 181 7.39 -13.44 5.20
CA THR A 181 7.70 -13.03 3.81
C THR A 181 6.42 -12.81 3.00
N LEU A 182 6.53 -12.13 1.86
CA LEU A 182 5.42 -11.93 0.94
C LEU A 182 4.89 -13.25 0.35
N ARG A 183 5.74 -14.28 0.28
CA ARG A 183 5.32 -15.66 -0.05
C ARG A 183 4.45 -16.25 1.05
N ASP A 184 4.89 -16.13 2.31
CA ASP A 184 4.14 -16.63 3.47
C ASP A 184 2.78 -15.93 3.57
N PHE A 185 2.77 -14.61 3.37
CA PHE A 185 1.54 -13.80 3.35
C PHE A 185 0.57 -14.28 2.26
N SER A 186 1.09 -14.59 1.06
CA SER A 186 0.26 -15.12 -0.03
C SER A 186 -0.36 -16.48 0.32
N LEU A 187 0.42 -17.34 0.98
CA LEU A 187 -0.08 -18.63 1.45
C LEU A 187 -1.14 -18.46 2.56
N GLY A 188 -0.88 -17.61 3.55
CA GLY A 188 -1.82 -17.31 4.64
C GLY A 188 -3.15 -16.79 4.11
N ALA A 189 -3.11 -15.86 3.15
CA ALA A 189 -4.30 -15.35 2.49
C ALA A 189 -5.12 -16.45 1.78
N ILE A 190 -4.46 -17.42 1.12
CA ILE A 190 -5.16 -18.55 0.49
C ILE A 190 -5.86 -19.41 1.56
N ILE A 191 -5.15 -19.78 2.62
CA ILE A 191 -5.68 -20.63 3.71
C ILE A 191 -6.87 -19.97 4.37
N GLN A 192 -6.75 -18.67 4.69
CA GLN A 192 -7.77 -17.96 5.44
C GLN A 192 -8.99 -17.62 4.58
N HIS A 193 -8.76 -17.09 3.36
CA HIS A 193 -9.80 -16.40 2.58
C HIS A 193 -10.35 -17.19 1.41
N LEU A 194 -9.63 -18.19 0.89
CA LEU A 194 -10.08 -18.97 -0.27
C LEU A 194 -10.67 -20.33 0.14
N THR A 195 -10.72 -20.64 1.43
CA THR A 195 -11.27 -21.90 1.96
C THR A 195 -12.76 -22.10 1.65
N LYS A 196 -13.16 -23.34 1.33
CA LYS A 196 -14.56 -23.74 1.18
C LYS A 196 -15.29 -23.95 2.51
N THR A 197 -14.58 -24.27 3.59
CA THR A 197 -15.16 -24.46 4.94
C THR A 197 -14.23 -23.90 6.02
N LEU A 198 -14.73 -23.69 7.24
CA LEU A 198 -13.89 -23.22 8.36
C LEU A 198 -12.80 -24.22 8.80
N ARG A 199 -12.84 -25.48 8.33
CA ARG A 199 -11.79 -26.47 8.62
C ARG A 199 -10.45 -26.10 7.98
N ARG A 200 -10.48 -25.39 6.85
CA ARG A 200 -9.29 -24.90 6.13
C ARG A 200 -8.30 -26.02 5.80
N GLU A 201 -8.81 -27.17 5.37
CA GLU A 201 -8.01 -28.37 5.09
C GLU A 201 -7.43 -28.34 3.67
N PRO A 202 -6.09 -28.35 3.51
CA PRO A 202 -5.45 -28.43 2.20
C PRO A 202 -5.85 -29.70 1.43
N GLY A 203 -6.13 -29.57 0.14
CA GLY A 203 -6.62 -30.64 -0.73
C GLY A 203 -8.14 -30.90 -0.62
N VAL A 204 -8.82 -30.33 0.36
CA VAL A 204 -10.28 -30.44 0.55
C VAL A 204 -10.94 -29.09 0.32
N ASP A 205 -10.52 -28.10 1.10
CA ASP A 205 -11.13 -26.77 1.10
C ASP A 205 -10.46 -25.81 0.10
N PHE A 206 -9.20 -26.05 -0.22
CA PHE A 206 -8.39 -25.35 -1.23
C PHE A 206 -7.16 -26.21 -1.58
N ARG A 207 -6.50 -25.97 -2.70
CA ARG A 207 -5.16 -26.52 -2.99
C ARG A 207 -4.08 -25.54 -2.55
N LEU A 208 -2.92 -26.04 -2.15
CA LEU A 208 -1.76 -25.18 -1.92
C LEU A 208 -1.23 -24.63 -3.25
N PRO A 209 -0.67 -23.41 -3.27
CA PRO A 209 0.06 -22.90 -4.41
C PRO A 209 1.37 -23.70 -4.60
N THR A 210 1.80 -23.83 -5.85
CA THR A 210 3.14 -24.35 -6.17
C THR A 210 4.21 -23.28 -5.94
N ASP A 211 5.49 -23.69 -5.83
CA ASP A 211 6.59 -22.73 -5.68
C ASP A 211 6.64 -21.70 -6.82
N TYR A 212 6.38 -22.14 -8.06
CA TYR A 212 6.31 -21.26 -9.21
C TYR A 212 5.17 -20.26 -9.11
N GLU A 213 4.01 -20.68 -8.59
CA GLU A 213 2.87 -19.77 -8.41
C GLU A 213 3.17 -18.70 -7.35
N LEU A 214 3.82 -19.09 -6.25
CA LEU A 214 4.30 -18.14 -5.23
C LEU A 214 5.36 -17.18 -5.80
N ASP A 215 6.34 -17.67 -6.56
CA ASP A 215 7.35 -16.83 -7.22
C ASP A 215 6.70 -15.82 -8.17
N ALA A 216 5.71 -16.28 -8.93
CA ALA A 216 4.99 -15.46 -9.89
C ALA A 216 4.14 -14.40 -9.18
N LEU A 217 3.39 -14.78 -8.14
CA LEU A 217 2.60 -13.86 -7.32
C LEU A 217 3.47 -12.78 -6.68
N GLU A 218 4.58 -13.18 -6.06
CA GLU A 218 5.56 -12.25 -5.48
C GLU A 218 6.12 -11.30 -6.52
N ALA A 219 6.57 -11.80 -7.67
CA ALA A 219 7.06 -10.98 -8.77
C ALA A 219 6.02 -9.97 -9.26
N TYR A 220 4.74 -10.38 -9.34
CA TYR A 220 3.65 -9.48 -9.70
C TYR A 220 3.40 -8.42 -8.64
N MET A 221 3.25 -8.78 -7.37
CA MET A 221 2.99 -7.82 -6.29
C MET A 221 4.15 -6.81 -6.13
N LEU A 222 5.40 -7.25 -6.23
CA LEU A 222 6.56 -6.37 -6.18
C LEU A 222 6.70 -5.45 -7.41
N SER A 223 5.95 -5.69 -8.47
CA SER A 223 5.94 -4.86 -9.68
C SER A 223 4.83 -3.80 -9.68
N LEU A 224 3.97 -3.78 -8.64
CA LEU A 224 2.87 -2.84 -8.52
C LEU A 224 3.34 -1.47 -8.00
N GLY A 225 2.78 -0.42 -8.59
CA GLY A 225 3.11 0.95 -8.21
C GLY A 225 4.58 1.29 -8.43
N ARG A 226 5.09 2.19 -7.61
CA ARG A 226 6.44 2.73 -7.70
C ARG A 226 7.52 1.68 -7.38
N GLN A 227 8.67 1.79 -8.06
CA GLN A 227 9.76 0.79 -7.98
C GLN A 227 11.04 1.32 -7.33
N GLU A 228 11.07 2.59 -6.99
CA GLU A 228 12.21 3.35 -6.45
C GLU A 228 11.69 4.46 -5.56
N GLU A 229 12.54 5.03 -4.68
CA GLU A 229 12.11 6.16 -3.86
C GLU A 229 11.60 7.36 -4.68
N TYR A 230 10.65 8.12 -4.14
CA TYR A 230 10.12 9.29 -4.84
C TYR A 230 11.22 10.37 -5.01
N ASP A 231 10.94 11.40 -5.79
CA ASP A 231 11.85 12.55 -5.89
C ASP A 231 12.06 13.18 -4.49
N ASP A 232 13.29 13.59 -4.18
CA ASP A 232 13.61 14.20 -2.88
C ASP A 232 12.74 15.42 -2.60
N PHE A 233 11.95 15.36 -1.52
CA PHE A 233 11.06 16.41 -1.06
C PHE A 233 11.78 17.72 -0.80
N HIS A 234 13.09 17.74 -0.53
CA HIS A 234 13.89 18.97 -0.41
C HIS A 234 14.18 19.65 -1.76
N THR A 235 14.11 18.91 -2.87
CA THR A 235 14.47 19.40 -4.21
C THR A 235 13.28 19.73 -5.09
N ILE A 236 12.13 19.09 -4.85
CA ILE A 236 10.88 19.38 -5.56
C ILE A 236 10.16 20.58 -4.96
N ARG A 237 9.31 21.21 -5.77
CA ARG A 237 8.41 22.28 -5.33
C ARG A 237 7.01 22.05 -5.88
N MET A 238 6.00 22.20 -5.03
CA MET A 238 4.61 22.13 -5.48
C MET A 238 4.24 23.43 -6.19
N LYS A 239 3.49 23.33 -7.30
CA LYS A 239 3.02 24.52 -8.02
C LYS A 239 1.83 25.19 -7.33
N ASP A 240 0.97 24.42 -6.65
CA ASP A 240 -0.07 24.98 -5.80
C ASP A 240 0.53 25.54 -4.50
N PRO A 241 0.28 26.82 -4.15
CA PRO A 241 0.85 27.42 -2.94
C PRO A 241 0.48 26.73 -1.63
N ARG A 242 -0.73 26.16 -1.52
CA ARG A 242 -1.16 25.42 -0.31
C ARG A 242 -0.43 24.10 -0.20
N ALA A 243 -0.32 23.37 -1.31
CA ALA A 243 0.46 22.14 -1.36
C ALA A 243 1.95 22.39 -1.06
N GLU A 244 2.53 23.51 -1.52
CA GLU A 244 3.93 23.84 -1.22
C GLU A 244 4.14 24.14 0.27
N ARG A 245 3.20 24.86 0.89
CA ARG A 245 3.19 25.03 2.35
C ARG A 245 3.04 23.68 3.06
N GLY A 246 2.25 22.77 2.51
CA GLY A 246 2.07 21.41 3.02
C GLY A 246 3.34 20.60 2.99
N ARG A 247 4.08 20.61 1.87
CA ARG A 247 5.40 19.97 1.74
C ARG A 247 6.36 20.47 2.81
N LEU A 248 6.41 21.79 3.00
CA LEU A 248 7.23 22.39 4.05
C LEU A 248 6.79 21.94 5.45
N ASN A 249 5.48 21.93 5.75
CA ASN A 249 4.97 21.49 7.04
C ASN A 249 5.24 19.99 7.29
N TYR A 250 5.15 19.15 6.26
CA TYR A 250 5.48 17.74 6.30
C TYR A 250 6.94 17.50 6.72
N LEU A 251 7.86 18.32 6.19
CA LEU A 251 9.29 18.32 6.54
C LEU A 251 9.61 19.03 7.88
N GLY A 252 8.59 19.41 8.66
CA GLY A 252 8.78 20.08 9.94
C GLY A 252 9.05 21.59 9.84
N VAL A 253 8.97 22.20 8.66
CA VAL A 253 9.20 23.65 8.51
C VAL A 253 7.97 24.43 8.96
N GLY A 254 8.17 25.29 9.96
CA GLY A 254 7.15 26.17 10.49
C GLY A 254 6.05 25.46 11.28
N VAL A 255 6.30 24.23 11.76
CA VAL A 255 5.42 23.48 12.67
C VAL A 255 5.99 23.47 14.09
N ALA A 256 5.19 23.11 15.09
CA ALA A 256 5.64 22.98 16.46
C ALA A 256 6.06 21.52 16.76
N GLY A 257 7.11 21.35 17.57
CA GLY A 257 7.66 20.03 17.91
C GLY A 257 8.90 19.66 17.09
N THR A 258 9.58 18.60 17.52
CA THR A 258 10.79 18.11 16.85
C THR A 258 10.49 16.98 15.87
N LEU A 259 9.49 16.14 16.17
CA LEU A 259 9.06 15.05 15.29
C LEU A 259 8.16 15.59 14.16
N ASN A 260 8.41 15.14 12.93
CA ASN A 260 7.63 15.52 11.75
C ASN A 260 7.26 14.26 10.94
N CYS A 261 6.40 14.44 9.93
CA CYS A 261 5.90 13.33 9.13
C CYS A 261 7.01 12.58 8.39
N ASN A 262 8.03 13.32 7.90
CA ASN A 262 9.16 12.76 7.16
C ASN A 262 10.04 11.82 7.99
N ALA A 263 10.03 11.94 9.31
CA ALA A 263 10.81 11.05 10.18
C ALA A 263 10.38 9.58 10.01
N CYS A 264 9.07 9.31 9.98
CA CYS A 264 8.53 7.96 9.84
C CYS A 264 8.13 7.60 8.41
N HIS A 265 7.74 8.60 7.62
CA HIS A 265 7.36 8.45 6.23
C HIS A 265 8.40 9.14 5.34
N PHE A 266 9.64 8.65 5.37
CA PHE A 266 10.75 9.30 4.68
C PHE A 266 10.44 9.49 3.20
N ASN A 267 10.48 10.75 2.76
CA ASN A 267 10.17 11.15 1.41
C ASN A 267 8.80 10.65 0.90
N GLY A 268 7.83 10.52 1.80
CA GLY A 268 6.49 10.01 1.50
C GLY A 268 6.38 8.49 1.43
N GLY A 269 7.49 7.75 1.57
CA GLY A 269 7.51 6.30 1.60
C GLY A 269 7.08 5.70 2.94
N ALA A 270 7.31 4.39 3.08
CA ALA A 270 6.99 3.60 4.27
C ALA A 270 8.17 3.46 5.26
N ASN A 271 9.36 3.96 4.89
CA ASN A 271 10.59 3.76 5.66
C ASN A 271 10.90 4.98 6.54
N THR A 272 11.60 4.76 7.65
CA THR A 272 12.11 5.84 8.49
C THR A 272 13.29 6.57 7.86
N ASP A 273 13.42 7.85 8.15
CA ASP A 273 14.55 8.67 7.72
C ASP A 273 15.80 8.26 8.52
N PRO A 274 16.86 7.72 7.87
CA PRO A 274 18.05 7.26 8.56
C PRO A 274 18.87 8.40 9.18
N ASP A 275 18.69 9.65 8.72
CA ASP A 275 19.42 10.82 9.18
C ASP A 275 18.64 11.65 10.21
N PHE A 276 17.41 11.24 10.54
CA PHE A 276 16.57 11.95 11.49
C PHE A 276 17.01 11.67 12.94
N ASP A 277 17.23 12.73 13.73
CA ASP A 277 17.58 12.63 15.15
C ASP A 277 16.33 12.35 15.99
N PHE A 278 16.00 11.07 16.16
CA PHE A 278 14.85 10.66 16.95
C PHE A 278 15.02 11.01 18.43
N PRO A 279 14.01 11.63 19.08
CA PRO A 279 14.07 11.92 20.50
C PRO A 279 14.16 10.61 21.29
N ALA A 280 14.90 10.61 22.40
CA ALA A 280 15.14 9.41 23.22
C ALA A 280 13.87 8.72 23.76
N THR A 281 12.71 9.39 23.73
CA THR A 281 11.41 8.81 24.06
C THR A 281 10.90 7.83 23.00
N VAL A 282 11.46 7.87 21.77
CA VAL A 282 11.21 6.88 20.72
C VAL A 282 12.28 5.80 20.88
N THR A 283 11.90 4.65 21.44
CA THR A 283 12.83 3.56 21.73
C THR A 283 12.44 2.30 20.95
N PRO A 284 13.42 1.61 20.33
CA PRO A 284 14.78 2.09 20.07
C PRO A 284 14.79 3.23 19.03
N PRO A 285 15.72 4.20 19.10
CA PRO A 285 15.78 5.27 18.11
C PRO A 285 16.02 4.72 16.70
N ALA A 286 15.56 5.44 15.66
CA ALA A 286 15.75 5.01 14.28
C ALA A 286 17.09 5.46 13.72
N PHE A 287 17.85 4.48 13.20
CA PHE A 287 19.20 4.71 12.67
C PHE A 287 19.38 4.06 11.28
N GLU A 288 18.30 3.57 10.68
CA GLU A 288 18.35 2.86 9.41
C GLU A 288 17.10 3.16 8.57
N LEU A 289 17.25 3.03 7.26
CA LEU A 289 16.16 3.11 6.30
C LEU A 289 15.38 1.79 6.33
N SER A 290 14.33 1.70 7.12
CA SER A 290 13.48 0.51 7.24
C SER A 290 12.03 0.88 7.55
N ASN A 291 11.09 -0.02 7.22
CA ASN A 291 9.70 0.09 7.63
C ASN A 291 9.57 -0.41 9.07
N ARG A 292 9.43 0.53 10.00
CA ARG A 292 9.24 0.23 11.42
C ARG A 292 7.78 0.11 11.76
N SER A 293 7.47 -0.75 12.72
CA SER A 293 6.12 -0.80 13.27
C SER A 293 5.98 0.18 14.45
N PHE A 294 4.83 0.81 14.57
CA PHE A 294 4.50 1.72 15.67
C PHE A 294 3.09 1.46 16.18
N ALA A 295 2.80 1.93 17.40
CA ALA A 295 1.45 1.93 17.94
C ALA A 295 0.75 3.27 17.64
N PRO A 296 -0.04 3.37 16.55
CA PRO A 296 -0.82 4.57 16.30
C PRO A 296 -1.94 4.73 17.32
N ARG A 297 -2.38 3.71 18.06
CA ARG A 297 -3.47 3.85 19.05
C ARG A 297 -4.72 4.50 18.46
N VAL A 298 -4.97 4.24 17.18
CA VAL A 298 -6.14 4.73 16.44
C VAL A 298 -7.36 3.86 16.73
N GLU A 299 -7.12 2.60 17.06
CA GLU A 299 -8.05 1.63 17.63
C GLU A 299 -8.63 2.06 18.98
N GLU A 300 -8.09 3.11 19.62
CA GLU A 300 -8.60 3.69 20.87
C GLU A 300 -9.51 4.90 20.66
N LEU A 301 -9.80 5.29 19.41
CA LEU A 301 -10.79 6.31 19.13
C LEU A 301 -12.18 5.83 19.58
N VAL A 302 -12.95 6.73 20.18
CA VAL A 302 -14.35 6.45 20.54
C VAL A 302 -15.23 6.57 19.28
N ASP A 303 -16.26 5.71 19.18
CA ASP A 303 -17.23 5.70 18.10
C ASP A 303 -16.60 5.54 16.70
N GLN A 304 -15.63 4.62 16.57
CA GLN A 304 -15.09 4.25 15.27
C GLN A 304 -16.19 3.66 14.37
N PRO A 305 -16.08 3.78 13.03
CA PRO A 305 -17.09 3.26 12.10
C PRO A 305 -17.46 1.81 12.37
N GLY A 306 -16.48 0.94 12.66
CA GLY A 306 -16.69 -0.45 13.02
C GLY A 306 -17.55 -0.61 14.28
N ASP A 307 -17.25 0.11 15.35
CA ASP A 307 -17.97 0.05 16.64
C ASP A 307 -19.39 0.61 16.53
N VAL A 308 -19.59 1.63 15.68
CA VAL A 308 -20.93 2.18 15.41
C VAL A 308 -21.79 1.18 14.63
N ILE A 309 -21.19 0.44 13.68
CA ILE A 309 -21.89 -0.58 12.91
C ILE A 309 -22.16 -1.83 13.76
N ASP A 310 -21.17 -2.29 14.53
CA ASP A 310 -21.25 -3.51 15.32
C ASP A 310 -20.55 -3.40 16.70
N SER A 311 -21.22 -2.69 17.61
CA SER A 311 -20.69 -2.39 18.96
C SER A 311 -20.38 -3.60 19.86
N SER A 312 -20.91 -4.79 19.54
CA SER A 312 -20.79 -5.99 20.39
C SER A 312 -19.92 -7.08 19.78
N GLY A 313 -19.62 -6.99 18.48
CA GLY A 313 -18.95 -8.04 17.71
C GLY A 313 -17.61 -7.62 17.09
N ASN A 314 -17.11 -6.42 17.39
CA ASN A 314 -15.84 -5.93 16.85
C ASN A 314 -14.71 -6.04 17.90
N PRO A 315 -13.89 -7.11 17.88
CA PRO A 315 -12.76 -7.26 18.79
C PRO A 315 -11.67 -6.20 18.55
N PHE A 316 -10.92 -5.89 19.60
CA PHE A 316 -9.82 -4.91 19.55
C PHE A 316 -8.63 -5.47 18.77
N ASP A 317 -8.14 -4.73 17.78
CA ASP A 317 -6.94 -5.10 17.01
C ASP A 317 -5.68 -4.71 17.78
N ASP A 318 -4.95 -5.71 18.25
CA ASP A 318 -3.72 -5.52 19.01
C ASP A 318 -2.46 -5.76 18.17
N GLY A 319 -2.57 -5.75 16.84
CA GLY A 319 -1.42 -5.81 15.92
C GLY A 319 -0.73 -7.17 15.88
N PHE A 320 0.57 -7.18 15.55
CA PHE A 320 1.34 -8.42 15.42
C PHE A 320 1.59 -9.07 16.77
N GLY A 321 1.20 -10.34 16.92
CA GLY A 321 1.49 -11.16 18.10
C GLY A 321 0.92 -10.56 19.38
N HIS A 322 -0.34 -10.87 19.69
CA HIS A 322 -1.04 -10.59 20.95
C HIS A 322 -0.44 -9.47 21.84
N GLY A 323 -1.05 -8.29 21.80
CA GLY A 323 -0.81 -7.20 22.73
C GLY A 323 0.32 -6.26 22.38
N SER A 324 0.90 -6.32 21.17
CA SER A 324 1.96 -5.40 20.76
C SER A 324 1.43 -4.00 20.42
N SER A 325 0.21 -3.93 19.87
CA SER A 325 -0.39 -2.77 19.24
C SER A 325 0.48 -2.17 18.12
N LEU A 326 1.41 -2.94 17.56
CA LEU A 326 2.36 -2.47 16.56
C LEU A 326 1.86 -2.73 15.14
N PHE A 327 1.88 -1.67 14.32
CA PHE A 327 1.47 -1.68 12.93
C PHE A 327 2.55 -1.07 12.04
N ASN A 328 2.78 -1.68 10.88
CA ASN A 328 3.68 -1.22 9.82
C ASN A 328 3.25 0.17 9.32
N VAL A 329 4.24 0.97 8.94
CA VAL A 329 3.99 2.28 8.34
C VAL A 329 3.60 2.11 6.87
N PRO A 330 2.44 2.61 6.41
CA PRO A 330 2.11 2.63 5.00
C PRO A 330 2.79 3.82 4.28
N THR A 331 2.98 3.69 2.98
CA THR A 331 3.40 4.80 2.12
C THR A 331 2.30 5.85 2.02
N VAL A 332 2.70 7.13 1.99
CA VAL A 332 1.79 8.29 1.91
C VAL A 332 1.49 8.68 0.47
N ILE A 333 2.42 8.39 -0.45
CA ILE A 333 2.32 8.80 -1.86
C ILE A 333 1.08 8.14 -2.51
N GLU A 334 0.86 6.86 -2.26
CA GLU A 334 -0.24 6.07 -2.80
C GLU A 334 -1.49 6.07 -1.90
N ALA A 335 -1.48 6.80 -0.79
CA ALA A 335 -2.55 6.75 0.22
C ALA A 335 -3.78 7.60 -0.12
N ALA A 336 -3.62 8.77 -0.76
CA ALA A 336 -4.68 9.80 -0.75
C ALA A 336 -5.99 9.41 -1.48
N ASP A 337 -5.94 8.36 -2.30
CA ASP A 337 -7.05 7.76 -3.05
C ASP A 337 -7.36 6.30 -2.64
N SER A 338 -6.77 5.82 -1.55
CA SER A 338 -7.03 4.48 -0.99
C SER A 338 -7.70 4.52 0.39
N GLY A 339 -8.33 5.66 0.70
CA GLY A 339 -9.15 5.80 1.90
C GLY A 339 -10.38 4.86 1.89
N PRO A 340 -11.00 4.58 3.04
CA PRO A 340 -10.70 5.14 4.37
C PRO A 340 -9.33 4.69 4.93
N PHE A 341 -8.88 5.36 5.99
CA PHE A 341 -7.51 5.30 6.47
C PHE A 341 -7.37 4.48 7.75
N PHE A 342 -6.13 4.03 8.00
CA PHE A 342 -5.71 3.15 9.09
C PHE A 342 -6.18 1.68 8.92
N HIS A 343 -5.71 0.84 9.83
CA HIS A 343 -5.81 -0.62 9.72
C HIS A 343 -7.24 -1.17 9.84
N ALA A 344 -8.21 -0.35 10.25
CA ALA A 344 -9.62 -0.71 10.30
C ALA A 344 -10.53 0.43 9.80
N ASN A 345 -10.10 1.17 8.77
CA ASN A 345 -10.89 2.22 8.11
C ASN A 345 -11.50 3.24 9.09
N GLN A 346 -10.75 3.61 10.12
CA GLN A 346 -11.22 4.47 11.21
C GLN A 346 -11.52 5.92 10.79
N VAL A 347 -10.89 6.40 9.71
CA VAL A 347 -10.97 7.81 9.30
C VAL A 347 -11.17 7.93 7.80
N ASP A 348 -12.16 8.70 7.37
CA ASP A 348 -12.56 8.74 5.94
C ASP A 348 -11.83 9.79 5.09
N THR A 349 -11.15 10.76 5.71
CA THR A 349 -10.59 11.92 4.99
C THR A 349 -9.10 12.07 5.21
N VAL A 350 -8.40 12.50 4.16
CA VAL A 350 -6.96 12.80 4.21
C VAL A 350 -6.66 13.82 5.32
N GLU A 351 -7.49 14.85 5.42
CA GLU A 351 -7.37 15.87 6.46
C GLU A 351 -7.65 15.32 7.86
N GLY A 352 -8.58 14.37 8.01
CA GLY A 352 -8.82 13.65 9.26
C GLY A 352 -7.62 12.78 9.67
N LEU A 353 -7.02 12.06 8.70
CA LEU A 353 -5.81 11.27 8.89
C LEU A 353 -4.66 12.15 9.41
N VAL A 354 -4.44 13.31 8.78
CA VAL A 354 -3.41 14.27 9.23
C VAL A 354 -3.76 14.84 10.61
N ALA A 355 -5.03 15.24 10.81
CA ALA A 355 -5.49 15.79 12.07
C ALA A 355 -5.32 14.81 13.24
N PHE A 356 -5.44 13.51 13.00
CA PHE A 356 -5.22 12.48 14.01
C PHE A 356 -3.83 12.59 14.66
N TYR A 357 -2.78 12.77 13.86
CA TYR A 357 -1.41 12.93 14.36
C TYR A 357 -1.14 14.27 15.06
N SER A 358 -1.99 15.26 14.81
CA SER A 358 -1.95 16.58 15.46
C SER A 358 -2.89 16.73 16.64
N SER A 359 -3.73 15.73 16.86
CA SER A 359 -4.64 15.70 17.99
C SER A 359 -3.91 15.21 19.26
N GLN A 360 -4.36 15.72 20.40
CA GLN A 360 -4.12 15.05 21.67
C GLN A 360 -4.99 13.79 21.69
N ARG A 361 -4.38 12.61 21.69
CA ARG A 361 -5.11 11.33 21.73
C ARG A 361 -5.77 11.12 23.11
N HIS A 362 -6.93 10.46 23.13
CA HIS A 362 -7.62 9.87 24.31
C HIS A 362 -7.06 8.45 24.62
N LEU A 363 -7.55 7.64 25.59
CA LEU A 363 -7.95 7.78 27.01
C LEU A 363 -8.22 6.34 27.54
N ARG A 364 -7.22 5.72 28.19
CA ARG A 364 -7.41 4.60 29.13
C ARG A 364 -6.59 4.93 30.36
N ASN A 365 -7.19 4.86 31.55
CA ASN A 365 -6.66 5.36 32.83
C ASN A 365 -6.56 6.89 32.98
N GLY A 366 -7.19 7.70 32.12
CA GLY A 366 -7.31 9.15 32.33
C GLY A 366 -6.18 10.02 31.75
N GLU A 367 -5.22 9.44 31.02
CA GLU A 367 -4.09 10.20 30.45
C GLU A 367 -4.33 10.66 29.02
N VAL A 368 -3.83 11.87 28.73
CA VAL A 368 -3.85 12.51 27.40
C VAL A 368 -2.43 12.51 26.87
N LEU A 369 -2.19 11.80 25.77
CA LEU A 369 -0.88 11.83 25.11
C LEU A 369 -0.71 13.16 24.35
N PRO A 370 0.50 13.75 24.34
CA PRO A 370 0.77 14.91 23.52
C PRO A 370 0.62 14.55 22.03
N PRO A 371 0.33 15.54 21.16
CA PRO A 371 0.31 15.31 19.72
C PRO A 371 1.69 14.83 19.24
N ILE A 372 1.68 13.93 18.26
CA ILE A 372 2.91 13.45 17.62
C ILE A 372 3.53 14.58 16.80
N VAL A 373 2.71 15.34 16.06
CA VAL A 373 3.14 16.50 15.26
C VAL A 373 2.24 17.69 15.54
N GLY A 374 2.79 18.79 16.06
CA GLY A 374 2.02 19.99 16.38
C GLY A 374 1.62 20.80 15.14
N LEU A 375 0.40 20.58 14.63
CA LEU A 375 -0.19 21.34 13.52
C LEU A 375 -1.45 22.08 13.95
N ASN A 376 -1.65 23.30 13.42
CA ASN A 376 -2.95 23.99 13.45
C ASN A 376 -3.82 23.57 12.25
N GLY A 377 -5.09 23.99 12.24
CA GLY A 377 -6.04 23.60 11.19
C GLY A 377 -5.62 24.00 9.76
N ALA A 378 -4.93 25.13 9.58
CA ALA A 378 -4.43 25.53 8.27
C ALA A 378 -3.26 24.64 7.81
N GLN A 379 -2.39 24.25 8.74
CA GLN A 379 -1.28 23.33 8.46
C GLN A 379 -1.79 21.91 8.13
N VAL A 380 -2.82 21.43 8.83
CA VAL A 380 -3.51 20.17 8.49
C VAL A 380 -4.02 20.21 7.05
N ALA A 381 -4.75 21.28 6.67
CA ALA A 381 -5.27 21.43 5.31
C ALA A 381 -4.14 21.54 4.25
N ASN A 382 -3.03 22.20 4.59
CA ASN A 382 -1.88 22.31 3.69
C ASN A 382 -1.21 20.94 3.46
N VAL A 383 -0.96 20.17 4.53
CA VAL A 383 -0.39 18.82 4.43
C VAL A 383 -1.33 17.90 3.63
N GLY A 384 -2.64 17.98 3.87
CA GLY A 384 -3.63 17.27 3.05
C GLY A 384 -3.56 17.65 1.57
N ALA A 385 -3.42 18.95 1.25
CA ALA A 385 -3.22 19.40 -0.12
C ALA A 385 -1.91 18.85 -0.74
N PHE A 386 -0.83 18.79 0.03
CA PHE A 386 0.43 18.19 -0.41
C PHE A 386 0.28 16.70 -0.74
N MET A 387 -0.31 15.91 0.16
CA MET A 387 -0.55 14.48 -0.06
C MET A 387 -1.40 14.23 -1.32
N ARG A 388 -2.45 15.03 -1.54
CA ARG A 388 -3.30 14.93 -2.74
C ARG A 388 -2.56 15.25 -4.04
N VAL A 389 -1.66 16.25 -4.03
CA VAL A 389 -0.85 16.59 -5.22
C VAL A 389 0.19 15.51 -5.52
N LEU A 390 0.85 14.96 -4.49
CA LEU A 390 1.78 13.83 -4.64
C LEU A 390 1.10 12.62 -5.26
N ASN A 391 -0.02 12.20 -4.67
CA ASN A 391 -0.80 11.08 -5.15
C ASN A 391 -1.31 11.28 -6.58
N ALA A 392 -1.77 12.49 -6.93
CA ALA A 392 -2.16 12.81 -8.29
C ALA A 392 -1.00 12.73 -9.29
N ASP A 393 0.21 13.17 -8.92
CA ASP A 393 1.39 13.04 -9.80
C ASP A 393 1.77 11.57 -10.02
N GLU A 394 1.71 10.75 -8.98
CA GLU A 394 1.99 9.31 -9.05
C GLU A 394 0.95 8.56 -9.91
N ASN A 395 -0.34 8.83 -9.70
CA ASN A 395 -1.42 8.32 -10.54
C ASN A 395 -1.23 8.70 -12.02
N VAL A 396 -0.82 9.95 -12.30
CA VAL A 396 -0.51 10.39 -13.67
C VAL A 396 0.69 9.65 -14.25
N ARG A 397 1.76 9.44 -13.47
CA ARG A 397 2.95 8.68 -13.87
C ARG A 397 2.58 7.23 -14.20
N SER A 398 1.79 6.58 -13.34
CA SER A 398 1.28 5.23 -13.52
C SER A 398 0.41 5.12 -14.79
N ALA A 399 -0.53 6.03 -14.99
CA ALA A 399 -1.36 6.09 -16.21
C ALA A 399 -0.52 6.23 -17.50
N ILE A 400 0.54 7.04 -17.48
CA ILE A 400 1.47 7.18 -18.62
C ILE A 400 2.17 5.85 -18.91
N ALA A 401 2.64 5.15 -17.87
CA ALA A 401 3.32 3.86 -18.00
C ALA A 401 2.37 2.80 -18.58
N LEU A 402 1.17 2.68 -18.03
CA LEU A 402 0.12 1.76 -18.50
C LEU A 402 -0.25 1.99 -19.97
N ILE A 403 -0.44 3.25 -20.39
CA ILE A 403 -0.72 3.58 -21.79
C ILE A 403 0.50 3.27 -22.66
N GLY A 404 1.72 3.54 -22.18
CA GLY A 404 2.95 3.21 -22.90
C GLY A 404 3.16 1.70 -23.12
N GLN A 405 2.73 0.87 -22.18
CA GLN A 405 2.68 -0.59 -22.33
C GLN A 405 1.58 -1.00 -23.29
N ALA A 406 0.39 -0.39 -23.19
CA ALA A 406 -0.75 -0.64 -24.07
C ALA A 406 -0.41 -0.37 -25.56
N GLU A 407 0.45 0.61 -25.84
CA GLU A 407 1.00 0.90 -27.18
C GLU A 407 1.82 -0.26 -27.76
N GLN A 408 2.48 -1.04 -26.91
CA GLN A 408 3.35 -2.16 -27.30
C GLN A 408 2.60 -3.51 -27.34
N ILE A 409 1.40 -3.58 -26.77
CA ILE A 409 0.60 -4.80 -26.71
C ILE A 409 -0.23 -4.99 -27.99
N TYR A 410 0.03 -6.08 -28.70
CA TYR A 410 -0.71 -6.45 -29.90
C TYR A 410 -2.13 -6.94 -29.58
N LYS A 411 -2.27 -7.83 -28.59
CA LYS A 411 -3.54 -8.47 -28.20
C LYS A 411 -4.54 -7.42 -27.73
N ARG A 412 -5.69 -7.35 -28.40
CA ARG A 412 -6.72 -6.32 -28.14
C ARG A 412 -7.28 -6.39 -26.72
N HIS A 413 -7.45 -7.58 -26.17
CA HIS A 413 -7.95 -7.79 -24.80
C HIS A 413 -6.96 -7.21 -23.78
N ASP A 414 -5.71 -7.64 -23.83
CA ASP A 414 -4.64 -7.19 -22.92
C ASP A 414 -4.42 -5.67 -22.98
N ARG A 415 -4.43 -5.11 -24.20
CA ARG A 415 -4.35 -3.66 -24.40
C ARG A 415 -5.52 -2.93 -23.72
N LYS A 416 -6.75 -3.48 -23.81
CA LYS A 416 -7.92 -2.89 -23.13
C LYS A 416 -7.78 -2.98 -21.60
N THR A 417 -7.19 -4.03 -21.07
CA THR A 417 -6.92 -4.17 -19.63
C THR A 417 -6.06 -3.01 -19.13
N ASN A 418 -4.92 -2.72 -19.78
CA ASN A 418 -4.06 -1.61 -19.38
C ASN A 418 -4.76 -0.25 -19.52
N LEU A 419 -5.53 -0.04 -20.60
CA LEU A 419 -6.27 1.22 -20.78
C LEU A 419 -7.39 1.40 -19.74
N ARG A 420 -8.03 0.32 -19.29
CA ARG A 420 -9.05 0.37 -18.23
C ARG A 420 -8.42 0.82 -16.91
N ILE A 421 -7.28 0.23 -16.55
CA ILE A 421 -6.53 0.60 -15.34
C ILE A 421 -6.03 2.05 -15.46
N ALA A 422 -5.44 2.43 -16.61
CA ALA A 422 -4.99 3.81 -16.82
C ALA A 422 -6.12 4.84 -16.74
N VAL A 423 -7.35 4.47 -17.11
CA VAL A 423 -8.52 5.35 -16.94
C VAL A 423 -8.89 5.50 -15.46
N SER A 424 -8.79 4.42 -14.66
CA SER A 424 -8.97 4.46 -13.20
C SER A 424 -7.99 5.45 -12.57
N GLU A 425 -6.69 5.31 -12.84
CA GLU A 425 -5.65 6.18 -12.29
C GLU A 425 -5.88 7.67 -12.63
N ILE A 426 -6.40 7.97 -13.84
CA ILE A 426 -6.77 9.35 -14.20
C ILE A 426 -8.02 9.82 -13.44
N GLU A 427 -8.97 8.92 -13.19
CA GLU A 427 -10.15 9.18 -12.36
C GLU A 427 -9.76 9.41 -10.89
N ASP A 428 -8.81 8.64 -10.36
CA ASP A 428 -8.29 8.76 -9.00
C ASP A 428 -7.53 10.09 -8.82
N ALA A 429 -6.63 10.44 -9.76
CA ALA A 429 -5.99 11.75 -9.79
C ALA A 429 -6.99 12.91 -9.85
N LEU A 430 -8.11 12.75 -10.55
CA LEU A 430 -9.18 13.74 -10.58
C LEU A 430 -9.89 13.83 -9.22
N GLU A 431 -10.22 12.69 -8.62
CA GLU A 431 -10.92 12.61 -7.32
C GLU A 431 -10.12 13.30 -6.22
N VAL A 432 -8.83 13.02 -6.09
CA VAL A 432 -7.99 13.61 -5.03
C VAL A 432 -7.76 15.11 -5.21
N LEU A 433 -7.52 15.58 -6.45
CA LEU A 433 -7.35 17.01 -6.73
C LEU A 433 -8.65 17.79 -6.50
N GLN A 434 -9.79 17.22 -6.91
CA GLN A 434 -11.09 17.84 -6.70
C GLN A 434 -11.47 17.86 -5.22
N GLY A 435 -11.17 16.79 -4.47
CA GLY A 435 -11.36 16.74 -3.01
C GLY A 435 -10.60 17.82 -2.26
N GLY A 436 -9.41 18.22 -2.74
CA GLY A 436 -8.61 19.31 -2.16
C GLY A 436 -8.89 20.72 -2.72
N ASN A 437 -9.78 20.84 -3.71
CA ASN A 437 -9.96 22.06 -4.51
C ASN A 437 -8.65 22.55 -5.17
N LEU A 438 -7.88 21.66 -5.80
CA LEU A 438 -6.54 21.90 -6.32
C LEU A 438 -6.51 21.86 -7.86
N HIS A 439 -5.70 22.72 -8.49
CA HIS A 439 -5.42 22.68 -9.94
C HIS A 439 -6.66 22.72 -10.88
N TYR A 440 -7.69 23.50 -10.53
CA TYR A 440 -8.93 23.60 -11.32
C TYR A 440 -8.75 24.36 -12.65
N SER A 441 -7.76 25.24 -12.73
CA SER A 441 -7.48 26.06 -13.91
C SER A 441 -6.56 25.40 -14.92
N ASP A 442 -5.85 24.33 -14.55
CA ASP A 442 -4.75 23.73 -15.31
C ASP A 442 -4.85 22.20 -15.39
N ALA A 443 -4.46 21.46 -14.33
CA ALA A 443 -4.32 20.01 -14.38
C ALA A 443 -5.68 19.30 -14.51
N VAL A 444 -6.70 19.72 -13.75
CA VAL A 444 -8.03 19.08 -13.76
C VAL A 444 -8.67 19.11 -15.17
N PRO A 445 -8.71 20.23 -15.91
CA PRO A 445 -9.17 20.24 -17.31
C PRO A 445 -8.37 19.31 -18.23
N ALA A 446 -7.04 19.25 -18.07
CA ALA A 446 -6.16 18.40 -18.86
C ALA A 446 -6.43 16.91 -18.59
N LEU A 447 -6.55 16.51 -17.31
CA LEU A 447 -6.90 15.15 -16.88
C LEU A 447 -8.27 14.72 -17.42
N LYS A 448 -9.30 15.58 -17.32
CA LYS A 448 -10.64 15.28 -17.90
C LYS A 448 -10.57 14.99 -19.40
N LYS A 449 -9.72 15.71 -20.13
CA LYS A 449 -9.49 15.48 -21.56
C LYS A 449 -8.68 14.21 -21.82
N ALA A 450 -7.63 13.96 -21.05
CA ALA A 450 -6.81 12.75 -21.14
C ALA A 450 -7.65 11.49 -20.91
N ARG A 451 -8.50 11.49 -19.88
CA ARG A 451 -9.45 10.41 -19.58
C ARG A 451 -10.32 10.02 -20.76
N ARG A 452 -10.94 11.01 -21.43
CA ARG A 452 -11.78 10.77 -22.63
C ARG A 452 -10.97 10.13 -23.76
N LEU A 453 -9.72 10.55 -23.94
CA LEU A 453 -8.83 10.01 -24.97
C LEU A 453 -8.33 8.60 -24.62
N ALA A 454 -8.07 8.31 -23.34
CA ALA A 454 -7.54 7.03 -22.88
C ALA A 454 -8.57 5.88 -23.01
N ARG A 455 -9.88 6.19 -23.01
CA ARG A 455 -10.96 5.20 -23.23
C ARG A 455 -10.92 4.52 -24.61
N HIS A 456 -10.18 5.07 -25.57
CA HIS A 456 -10.11 4.52 -26.93
C HIS A 456 -8.67 4.26 -27.37
N PRO A 457 -8.33 3.04 -27.83
CA PRO A 457 -6.99 2.71 -28.32
C PRO A 457 -6.49 3.66 -29.42
N VAL A 458 -7.37 4.16 -30.29
CA VAL A 458 -7.01 5.06 -31.40
C VAL A 458 -6.51 6.43 -30.93
N THR A 459 -6.83 6.84 -29.70
CA THR A 459 -6.46 8.14 -29.12
C THR A 459 -5.51 8.03 -27.93
N MET A 460 -5.11 6.81 -27.54
CA MET A 460 -4.30 6.58 -26.34
C MET A 460 -2.96 7.33 -26.36
N SER A 461 -2.26 7.38 -27.50
CA SER A 461 -1.00 8.15 -27.61
C SER A 461 -1.19 9.66 -27.42
N ARG A 462 -2.37 10.19 -27.77
CA ARG A 462 -2.72 11.59 -27.49
C ARG A 462 -2.99 11.80 -25.99
N ALA A 463 -3.63 10.83 -25.33
CA ALA A 463 -3.83 10.85 -23.89
C ALA A 463 -2.49 10.87 -23.14
N LYS A 464 -1.58 9.95 -23.49
CA LYS A 464 -0.24 9.86 -22.90
C LYS A 464 0.55 11.17 -23.01
N ARG A 465 0.57 11.79 -24.20
CA ARG A 465 1.25 13.08 -24.40
C ARG A 465 0.63 14.19 -23.56
N LEU A 466 -0.70 14.21 -23.41
CA LEU A 466 -1.36 15.19 -22.57
C LEU A 466 -1.04 14.98 -21.08
N LEU A 467 -1.06 13.73 -20.60
CA LEU A 467 -0.68 13.39 -19.22
C LEU A 467 0.76 13.80 -18.92
N ALA A 468 1.70 13.63 -19.86
CA ALA A 468 3.07 14.08 -19.68
C ALA A 468 3.19 15.60 -19.45
N THR A 469 2.23 16.40 -19.94
CA THR A 469 2.18 17.85 -19.64
C THR A 469 1.56 18.16 -18.28
N VAL A 470 0.83 17.22 -17.66
CA VAL A 470 0.17 17.43 -16.36
C VAL A 470 1.17 17.40 -15.21
N ARG A 471 2.13 16.46 -15.21
CA ARG A 471 3.14 16.35 -14.13
C ARG A 471 3.85 17.68 -13.81
N PRO A 472 4.38 18.44 -14.78
CA PRO A 472 5.00 19.75 -14.50
C PRO A 472 4.00 20.86 -14.10
N MET A 473 2.69 20.66 -14.30
CA MET A 473 1.66 21.55 -13.74
C MET A 473 1.49 21.34 -12.22
N LEU A 474 1.75 20.12 -11.73
CA LEU A 474 1.62 19.75 -10.32
C LEU A 474 2.91 20.06 -9.54
N ILE A 475 4.05 19.58 -10.06
CA ILE A 475 5.33 19.57 -9.33
C ILE A 475 6.46 20.06 -10.25
N GLU A 476 7.23 21.02 -9.75
CA GLU A 476 8.49 21.45 -10.32
C GLU A 476 9.64 20.59 -9.78
N ARG A 477 10.42 20.02 -10.70
CA ARG A 477 11.58 19.19 -10.41
C ARG A 477 12.82 19.92 -10.89
N SER A 478 13.81 20.09 -10.02
CA SER A 478 15.11 20.64 -10.38
C SER A 478 15.95 19.49 -10.92
N HIS A 479 16.29 19.49 -12.20
CA HIS A 479 17.16 18.48 -12.82
C HIS A 479 18.64 18.74 -12.53
#